data_AF-A0A258S1V3-F1
#
_entry.id   AF-A0A258S1V3-F1
#
_cell.length_a   1.000
_cell.length_b   1.000
_cell.length_c   1.000
_cell.angle_alpha   90.00
_cell.angle_beta   90.00
_cell.angle_gamma   90.00
#
_symmetry.space_group_name_H-M   'P 1'
#
loop_
_entity.id
_entity.type
_entity.pdbx_description
1 polymer ?
#
loop_
_entity_poly.entity_id
_entity_poly.type
_entity_poly.pdbx_seq_one_letter_code
_entity_poly.pdbx_strand_id
1 'polypeptide(L)'
;MSALDDIVSPAGQQDYGSAIAHMVRHGRADEAEARLAADIARISPELWDVCGQMPLEALRLEGWAALGEALAGPDRADISAVGIDITGRRDSVTGEPCVDLCFYDDACFPFSSASHDEILADNSQSGATWHGVGEDVEAVMLTVEGMAMLHGMIEEEKTRDDPPEPGSQASIALFLADWWRSVQFHRLVHREMVRMGLPRPMVVVIGSRDCGPFLESVMVPDRRPPASQLSSPAAGLAAALAPERSPEWSPERLPERSPERSAGLAPALPASLEIVEEQSDGAPMADPAPVRLNAPIDLHRFSAVELRRKLAAAGEEEAPPPKTSLFGRLFARR
;
A
#
# COMPACT_ATOMS: atom_id res chain seq x y z
N MET A 1 30.37 7.13 -13.63
CA MET A 1 29.80 7.42 -12.31
C MET A 1 28.80 6.32 -12.02
N SER A 2 28.91 5.68 -10.86
CA SER A 2 27.95 4.65 -10.46
C SER A 2 26.64 5.35 -10.09
N ALA A 3 25.48 4.76 -10.41
CA ALA A 3 24.16 5.32 -10.04
C ALA A 3 23.97 5.57 -8.52
N LEU A 4 24.93 5.10 -7.72
CA LEU A 4 24.95 5.22 -6.28
C LEU A 4 25.88 6.31 -5.76
N ASP A 5 26.70 6.90 -6.64
CA ASP A 5 27.41 8.14 -6.34
C ASP A 5 26.40 9.31 -6.32
N ASP A 6 25.28 9.17 -7.03
CA ASP A 6 24.26 10.21 -7.18
C ASP A 6 23.36 10.32 -5.93
N ILE A 7 23.09 9.22 -5.23
CA ILE A 7 22.19 9.17 -4.06
C ILE A 7 22.76 9.84 -2.79
N VAL A 8 23.99 10.34 -2.86
CA VAL A 8 24.59 11.13 -1.78
C VAL A 8 23.94 12.51 -1.69
N SER A 9 23.40 13.01 -2.81
CA SER A 9 22.74 14.31 -2.87
C SER A 9 21.22 14.19 -2.67
N PRO A 10 20.53 15.22 -2.13
CA PRO A 10 19.07 15.23 -2.05
C PRO A 10 18.38 15.02 -3.42
N ALA A 11 18.94 15.61 -4.49
CA ALA A 11 18.42 15.43 -5.84
C ALA A 11 18.54 13.97 -6.30
N GLY A 12 19.69 13.33 -6.09
CA GLY A 12 19.85 11.93 -6.46
C GLY A 12 19.05 10.96 -5.60
N GLN A 13 18.79 11.27 -4.32
CA GLN A 13 17.82 10.52 -3.51
C GLN A 13 16.40 10.65 -4.06
N GLN A 14 16.01 11.85 -4.47
CA GLN A 14 14.71 12.09 -5.10
C GLN A 14 14.58 11.32 -6.43
N ASP A 15 15.60 11.36 -7.29
CA ASP A 15 15.61 10.63 -8.57
C ASP A 15 15.58 9.11 -8.34
N TYR A 16 16.36 8.61 -7.38
CA TYR A 16 16.37 7.20 -7.00
C TYR A 16 15.01 6.76 -6.49
N GLY A 17 14.44 7.51 -5.54
CA GLY A 17 13.11 7.24 -4.98
C GLY A 17 12.02 7.28 -6.03
N SER A 18 12.07 8.25 -6.95
CA SER A 18 11.14 8.34 -8.08
C SER A 18 11.22 7.12 -8.99
N ALA A 19 12.44 6.60 -9.23
CA ALA A 19 12.63 5.38 -10.01
C ALA A 19 12.06 4.13 -9.30
N ILE A 20 12.28 3.99 -7.99
CA ILE A 20 11.69 2.91 -7.18
C ILE A 20 10.15 3.01 -7.20
N ALA A 21 9.60 4.19 -6.92
CA ALA A 21 8.15 4.42 -6.93
C ALA A 21 7.54 4.13 -8.31
N HIS A 22 8.19 4.55 -9.39
CA HIS A 22 7.75 4.26 -10.74
C HIS A 22 7.68 2.74 -11.00
N MET A 23 8.66 1.95 -10.56
CA MET A 23 8.60 0.48 -10.70
C MET A 23 7.41 -0.11 -9.93
N VAL A 24 7.23 0.27 -8.66
CA VAL A 24 6.13 -0.24 -7.82
C VAL A 24 4.76 0.12 -8.39
N ARG A 25 4.55 1.38 -8.79
CA ARG A 25 3.30 1.86 -9.40
C ARG A 25 2.94 1.15 -10.70
N HIS A 26 3.90 0.53 -11.38
CA HIS A 26 3.66 -0.20 -12.64
C HIS A 26 3.71 -1.72 -12.43
N GLY A 27 3.46 -2.21 -11.20
CA GLY A 27 3.43 -3.63 -10.90
C GLY A 27 4.79 -4.33 -10.93
N ARG A 28 5.90 -3.58 -10.93
CA ARG A 28 7.27 -4.11 -10.96
C ARG A 28 7.94 -4.03 -9.57
N ALA A 29 7.19 -4.36 -8.53
CA ALA A 29 7.69 -4.30 -7.16
C ALA A 29 8.83 -5.30 -6.89
N ASP A 30 8.87 -6.43 -7.61
CA ASP A 30 9.98 -7.38 -7.53
C ASP A 30 11.28 -6.81 -8.14
N GLU A 31 11.19 -6.05 -9.24
CA GLU A 31 12.35 -5.34 -9.81
C GLU A 31 12.86 -4.25 -8.87
N ALA A 32 11.93 -3.53 -8.23
CA ALA A 32 12.24 -2.52 -7.22
C ALA A 32 12.99 -3.13 -6.02
N GLU A 33 12.51 -4.27 -5.51
CA GLU A 33 13.17 -5.00 -4.43
C GLU A 33 14.55 -5.48 -4.83
N ALA A 34 14.70 -6.15 -5.98
CA ALA A 34 15.99 -6.65 -6.43
C ALA A 34 17.04 -5.53 -6.57
N ARG A 35 16.62 -4.35 -7.03
CA ARG A 35 17.48 -3.16 -7.09
C ARG A 35 17.88 -2.69 -5.70
N LEU A 36 16.92 -2.52 -4.79
CA LEU A 36 17.18 -2.11 -3.41
C LEU A 36 18.10 -3.11 -2.69
N ALA A 37 17.88 -4.42 -2.88
CA ALA A 37 18.72 -5.47 -2.30
C ALA A 37 20.19 -5.33 -2.73
N ALA A 38 20.43 -5.17 -4.03
CA ALA A 38 21.77 -4.99 -4.57
C ALA A 38 22.44 -3.71 -4.05
N ASP A 39 21.68 -2.63 -3.95
CA ASP A 39 22.18 -1.33 -3.52
C ASP A 39 22.47 -1.30 -2.01
N ILE A 40 21.58 -1.87 -1.18
CA ILE A 40 21.75 -2.03 0.26
C ILE A 40 22.98 -2.88 0.55
N ALA A 41 23.09 -4.08 -0.06
CA ALA A 41 24.22 -4.97 0.16
C ALA A 41 25.58 -4.33 -0.19
N ARG A 42 25.60 -3.40 -1.15
CA ARG A 42 26.82 -2.69 -1.55
C ARG A 42 27.17 -1.52 -0.61
N ILE A 43 26.17 -0.81 -0.08
CA ILE A 43 26.40 0.38 0.77
C ILE A 43 26.57 0.00 2.24
N SER A 44 25.76 -0.95 2.70
CA SER A 44 25.75 -1.41 4.07
C SER A 44 25.44 -2.90 4.12
N PRO A 45 26.49 -3.75 4.16
CA PRO A 45 26.34 -5.16 4.49
C PRO A 45 25.59 -5.38 5.81
N GLU A 46 25.75 -4.48 6.77
CA GLU A 46 25.12 -4.55 8.08
C GLU A 46 23.60 -4.31 8.01
N LEU A 47 23.15 -3.35 7.21
CA LEU A 47 21.73 -3.16 6.93
C LEU A 47 21.19 -4.35 6.13
N TRP A 48 21.99 -4.90 5.22
CA TRP A 48 21.61 -6.10 4.48
C TRP A 48 21.40 -7.32 5.39
N ASP A 49 22.17 -7.49 6.46
CA ASP A 49 21.94 -8.57 7.42
C ASP A 49 20.54 -8.52 8.05
N VAL A 50 19.96 -7.32 8.17
CA VAL A 50 18.58 -7.12 8.66
C VAL A 50 17.57 -7.26 7.51
N CYS A 51 17.74 -6.51 6.42
CA CYS A 51 16.81 -6.52 5.29
C CYS A 51 16.72 -7.90 4.62
N GLY A 52 17.85 -8.60 4.48
CA GLY A 52 17.93 -9.93 3.90
C GLY A 52 17.31 -11.03 4.76
N GLN A 53 17.06 -10.78 6.06
CA GLN A 53 16.28 -11.67 6.93
C GLN A 53 14.77 -11.45 6.81
N MET A 54 14.34 -10.48 6.00
CA MET A 54 12.94 -10.18 5.74
C MET A 54 12.55 -10.47 4.28
N PRO A 55 12.78 -11.69 3.76
CA PRO A 55 12.23 -12.06 2.47
C PRO A 55 10.70 -12.05 2.55
N LEU A 56 10.02 -11.94 1.42
CA LEU A 56 8.57 -11.83 1.38
C LEU A 56 7.89 -13.00 2.12
N GLU A 57 8.45 -14.20 2.06
CA GLU A 57 7.96 -15.42 2.70
C GLU A 57 8.01 -15.37 4.24
N ALA A 58 8.91 -14.55 4.81
CA ALA A 58 8.99 -14.33 6.25
C ALA A 58 7.93 -13.33 6.75
N LEU A 59 7.30 -12.57 5.84
CA LEU A 59 6.32 -11.55 6.16
C LEU A 59 4.89 -12.11 6.08
N ARG A 60 4.05 -11.66 7.01
CA ARG A 60 2.62 -12.01 7.03
C ARG A 60 1.78 -10.76 7.18
N LEU A 61 0.63 -10.77 6.51
CA LEU A 61 -0.42 -9.78 6.68
C LEU A 61 -1.66 -10.54 7.15
N GLU A 62 -1.99 -10.38 8.42
CA GLU A 62 -3.15 -11.03 9.03
C GLU A 62 -4.37 -10.10 9.02
N GLY A 63 -5.55 -10.65 9.34
CA GLY A 63 -6.81 -9.91 9.34
C GLY A 63 -7.49 -9.78 7.97
N TRP A 64 -6.86 -10.25 6.89
CA TRP A 64 -7.41 -10.14 5.53
C TRP A 64 -8.75 -10.86 5.34
N ALA A 65 -8.95 -12.02 5.97
CA ALA A 65 -10.24 -12.71 5.93
C ALA A 65 -11.35 -11.88 6.59
N ALA A 66 -11.04 -11.25 7.74
CA ALA A 66 -11.98 -10.36 8.43
C ALA A 66 -12.29 -9.10 7.61
N LEU A 67 -11.31 -8.55 6.89
CA LEU A 67 -11.52 -7.49 5.91
C LEU A 67 -12.50 -7.93 4.80
N GLY A 68 -12.32 -9.14 4.26
CA GLY A 68 -13.23 -9.69 3.27
C GLY A 68 -14.67 -9.86 3.80
N GLU A 69 -14.83 -10.34 5.03
CA GLU A 69 -16.15 -10.45 5.67
C GLU A 69 -16.81 -9.08 5.89
N ALA A 70 -16.05 -8.10 6.35
CA ALA A 70 -16.55 -6.74 6.56
C ALA A 70 -17.04 -6.10 5.25
N LEU A 71 -16.28 -6.27 4.16
CA LEU A 71 -16.61 -5.74 2.83
C LEU A 71 -17.77 -6.49 2.14
N ALA A 72 -18.09 -7.70 2.58
CA ALA A 72 -19.23 -8.47 2.07
C ALA A 72 -20.57 -8.06 2.71
N GLY A 73 -20.54 -7.24 3.77
CA GLY A 73 -21.74 -6.75 4.44
C GLY A 73 -22.60 -5.84 3.54
N PRO A 74 -23.93 -5.85 3.69
CA PRO A 74 -24.83 -5.02 2.88
C PRO A 74 -24.58 -3.51 3.07
N ASP A 75 -24.15 -3.10 4.26
CA ASP A 75 -23.83 -1.72 4.60
C ASP A 75 -22.54 -1.22 3.94
N ARG A 76 -21.81 -2.11 3.25
CA ARG A 76 -20.56 -1.82 2.55
C ARG A 76 -20.67 -2.08 1.06
N ALA A 77 -21.87 -2.09 0.48
CA ALA A 77 -22.08 -2.42 -0.93
C ALA A 77 -21.62 -1.33 -1.91
N ASP A 78 -21.58 -0.08 -1.45
CA ASP A 78 -21.22 1.15 -2.16
C ASP A 78 -19.72 1.43 -2.22
N ILE A 79 -18.94 0.87 -1.28
CA ILE A 79 -17.48 1.02 -1.28
C ILE A 79 -16.91 0.56 -2.64
N SER A 80 -16.05 1.34 -3.27
CA SER A 80 -15.43 1.03 -4.57
C SER A 80 -13.91 0.91 -4.48
N ALA A 81 -13.29 1.41 -3.40
CA ALA A 81 -11.89 1.21 -3.10
C ALA A 81 -11.59 1.03 -1.60
N VAL A 82 -10.45 0.41 -1.31
CA VAL A 82 -9.90 0.25 0.04
C VAL A 82 -8.47 0.80 0.07
N GLY A 83 -8.20 1.72 0.99
CA GLY A 83 -6.86 2.18 1.34
C GLY A 83 -6.27 1.29 2.42
N ILE A 84 -5.03 0.85 2.21
CA ILE A 84 -4.24 0.05 3.14
C ILE A 84 -2.89 0.74 3.33
N ASP A 85 -2.72 1.40 4.48
CA ASP A 85 -1.54 2.20 4.78
C ASP A 85 -0.71 1.57 5.89
N ILE A 86 0.59 1.40 5.67
CA ILE A 86 1.52 1.16 6.77
C ILE A 86 1.76 2.47 7.52
N THR A 87 1.79 2.43 8.86
CA THR A 87 1.97 3.63 9.68
C THR A 87 3.33 3.70 10.34
N GLY A 88 3.74 4.90 10.76
CA GLY A 88 4.93 5.10 11.61
C GLY A 88 4.75 4.63 13.05
N ARG A 89 3.50 4.35 13.45
CA ARG A 89 3.19 3.85 14.79
C ARG A 89 3.68 2.41 14.93
N ARG A 90 4.00 2.06 16.17
CA ARG A 90 4.36 0.68 16.53
C ARG A 90 3.24 0.09 17.35
N ASP A 91 2.89 -1.14 17.02
CA ASP A 91 2.08 -1.93 17.92
C ASP A 91 2.83 -2.11 19.25
N SER A 92 2.16 -1.79 20.35
CA SER A 92 2.78 -1.71 21.67
C SER A 92 3.22 -3.07 22.22
N VAL A 93 2.70 -4.18 21.67
CA VAL A 93 2.95 -5.54 22.13
C VAL A 93 4.02 -6.21 21.29
N THR A 94 3.87 -6.16 19.96
CA THR A 94 4.71 -6.87 18.99
C THR A 94 5.86 -6.01 18.47
N GLY A 95 5.73 -4.68 18.52
CA GLY A 95 6.67 -3.74 17.90
C GLY A 95 6.55 -3.64 16.38
N GLU A 96 5.60 -4.37 15.79
CA GLU A 96 5.30 -4.33 14.35
C GLU A 96 4.72 -2.97 13.95
N PRO A 97 4.82 -2.57 12.67
CA PRO A 97 4.11 -1.40 12.19
C PRO A 97 2.60 -1.61 12.28
N CYS A 98 1.86 -0.58 12.73
CA CYS A 98 0.41 -0.61 12.62
C CYS A 98 -0.02 -0.40 11.15
N VAL A 99 -1.15 -0.98 10.76
CA VAL A 99 -1.78 -0.78 9.45
C VAL A 99 -3.09 -0.04 9.64
N ASP A 100 -3.28 1.05 8.90
CA ASP A 100 -4.53 1.78 8.86
C ASP A 100 -5.34 1.36 7.63
N LEU A 101 -6.66 1.33 7.81
CA LEU A 101 -7.63 1.01 6.77
C LEU A 101 -8.54 2.21 6.52
N CYS A 102 -8.81 2.47 5.25
CA CYS A 102 -9.74 3.50 4.82
C CYS A 102 -10.66 2.94 3.73
N PHE A 103 -11.96 3.21 3.80
CA PHE A 103 -12.91 2.84 2.75
C PHE A 103 -13.32 4.06 1.93
N TYR A 104 -13.38 3.87 0.61
CA TYR A 104 -13.79 4.91 -0.34
C TYR A 104 -14.93 4.43 -1.21
N ASP A 105 -15.80 5.35 -1.59
CA ASP A 105 -16.86 5.15 -2.57
C ASP A 105 -16.59 5.98 -3.85
N ASP A 106 -17.48 5.85 -4.82
CA ASP A 106 -17.39 6.60 -6.08
C ASP A 106 -17.73 8.09 -5.95
N ALA A 107 -18.24 8.53 -4.79
CA ALA A 107 -18.48 9.95 -4.52
C ALA A 107 -17.16 10.69 -4.22
N CYS A 108 -16.19 10.01 -3.61
CA CYS A 108 -14.86 10.54 -3.35
C CYS A 108 -14.04 10.66 -4.65
N PHE A 109 -14.02 9.60 -5.46
CA PHE A 109 -13.37 9.50 -6.75
C PHE A 109 -13.98 8.31 -7.50
N PRO A 110 -14.17 8.34 -8.84
CA PRO A 110 -14.91 7.31 -9.57
C PRO A 110 -14.14 5.99 -9.74
N PHE A 111 -13.67 5.40 -8.64
CA PHE A 111 -12.83 4.21 -8.59
C PHE A 111 -13.43 3.05 -9.37
N SER A 112 -14.75 2.83 -9.36
CA SER A 112 -15.39 1.73 -10.10
C SER A 112 -15.24 1.82 -11.62
N SER A 113 -14.97 3.01 -12.16
CA SER A 113 -14.87 3.25 -13.61
C SER A 113 -13.48 3.71 -14.06
N ALA A 114 -12.73 4.39 -13.19
CA ALA A 114 -11.39 4.87 -13.49
C ALA A 114 -10.43 3.72 -13.81
N SER A 115 -9.57 3.97 -14.78
CA SER A 115 -8.43 3.13 -15.13
C SER A 115 -7.30 3.29 -14.12
N HIS A 116 -6.37 2.35 -14.16
CA HIS A 116 -5.14 2.40 -13.35
C HIS A 116 -4.37 3.71 -13.56
N ASP A 117 -4.23 4.16 -14.82
CA ASP A 117 -3.47 5.37 -15.15
C ASP A 117 -4.20 6.65 -14.73
N GLU A 118 -5.54 6.69 -14.79
CA GLU A 118 -6.33 7.81 -14.28
C GLU A 118 -6.21 7.94 -12.76
N ILE A 119 -6.28 6.82 -12.03
CA ILE A 119 -6.08 6.81 -10.58
C ILE A 119 -4.65 7.27 -10.25
N LEU A 120 -3.62 6.70 -10.88
CA LEU A 120 -2.25 7.13 -10.63
C LEU A 120 -1.98 8.59 -11.00
N ALA A 121 -2.61 9.10 -12.06
CA ALA A 121 -2.48 10.50 -12.47
C ALA A 121 -3.05 11.44 -11.40
N ASP A 122 -4.21 11.13 -10.83
CA ASP A 122 -4.78 11.91 -9.72
C ASP A 122 -3.90 11.83 -8.47
N ASN A 123 -3.41 10.63 -8.14
CA ASN A 123 -2.51 10.39 -7.01
C ASN A 123 -1.15 11.11 -7.14
N SER A 124 -0.75 11.49 -8.35
CA SER A 124 0.51 12.20 -8.58
C SER A 124 0.41 13.71 -8.35
N GLN A 125 -0.81 14.25 -8.27
CA GLN A 125 -1.05 15.65 -7.94
C GLN A 125 -0.84 15.84 -6.43
N SER A 126 -0.51 17.06 -5.99
CA SER A 126 -0.29 17.38 -4.57
C SER A 126 -1.57 17.17 -3.76
N GLY A 127 -1.79 15.94 -3.31
CA GLY A 127 -3.02 15.45 -2.68
C GLY A 127 -3.98 14.88 -3.71
N ALA A 128 -4.17 13.55 -3.69
CA ALA A 128 -5.22 12.91 -4.46
C ALA A 128 -6.58 13.42 -3.99
N THR A 129 -7.56 13.49 -4.87
CA THR A 129 -8.89 14.03 -4.55
C THR A 129 -9.62 13.27 -3.44
N TRP A 130 -9.30 11.98 -3.24
CA TRP A 130 -9.85 11.13 -2.18
C TRP A 130 -9.07 11.18 -0.86
N HIS A 131 -7.90 11.83 -0.81
CA HIS A 131 -7.12 11.91 0.42
C HIS A 131 -7.89 12.67 1.51
N GLY A 132 -8.03 12.06 2.67
CA GLY A 132 -8.73 12.63 3.84
C GLY A 132 -10.26 12.60 3.77
N VAL A 133 -10.86 12.01 2.73
CA VAL A 133 -12.32 11.94 2.57
C VAL A 133 -12.89 10.56 2.92
N GLY A 134 -12.07 9.50 2.87
CA GLY A 134 -12.52 8.15 3.15
C GLY A 134 -12.89 7.91 4.61
N GLU A 135 -13.67 6.86 4.83
CA GLU A 135 -14.11 6.42 6.16
C GLU A 135 -12.99 5.61 6.83
N ASP A 136 -12.52 6.05 8.00
CA ASP A 136 -11.59 5.28 8.82
C ASP A 136 -12.27 4.04 9.42
N VAL A 137 -11.59 2.90 9.33
CA VAL A 137 -12.17 1.61 9.72
C VAL A 137 -11.48 1.07 10.97
N GLU A 138 -12.09 1.28 12.13
CA GLU A 138 -11.55 0.77 13.41
C GLU A 138 -11.95 -0.69 13.68
N ALA A 139 -13.07 -1.16 13.13
CA ALA A 139 -13.63 -2.47 13.43
C ALA A 139 -12.85 -3.64 12.78
N VAL A 140 -12.02 -3.36 11.77
CA VAL A 140 -11.21 -4.35 11.06
C VAL A 140 -9.74 -4.05 11.34
N MET A 141 -9.03 -5.01 11.92
CA MET A 141 -7.61 -4.87 12.22
C MET A 141 -6.81 -5.70 11.23
N LEU A 142 -5.98 -5.03 10.41
CA LEU A 142 -4.89 -5.67 9.69
C LEU A 142 -3.61 -5.55 10.52
N THR A 143 -2.83 -6.62 10.56
CA THR A 143 -1.54 -6.64 11.26
C THR A 143 -0.46 -7.18 10.33
N VAL A 144 0.72 -6.57 10.41
CA VAL A 144 1.92 -7.07 9.74
C VAL A 144 2.76 -7.83 10.75
N GLU A 145 3.31 -8.97 10.35
CA GLU A 145 4.33 -9.69 11.12
C GLU A 145 5.63 -9.79 10.34
N GLY A 146 6.75 -9.72 11.07
CA GLY A 146 8.11 -9.89 10.54
C GLY A 146 8.80 -8.57 10.15
N MET A 147 8.21 -7.41 10.45
CA MET A 147 8.78 -6.09 10.18
C MET A 147 9.28 -5.35 11.43
N ALA A 148 8.98 -5.84 12.64
CA ALA A 148 9.24 -5.14 13.90
C ALA A 148 10.68 -4.64 14.06
N MET A 149 11.67 -5.45 13.68
CA MET A 149 13.08 -5.08 13.82
C MET A 149 13.44 -3.88 12.93
N LEU A 150 13.17 -3.98 11.62
CA LEU A 150 13.50 -2.93 10.66
C LEU A 150 12.67 -1.66 10.91
N HIS A 151 11.36 -1.82 11.10
CA HIS A 151 10.45 -0.74 11.45
C HIS A 151 10.95 0.00 12.71
N GLY A 152 11.30 -0.78 13.72
CA GLY A 152 11.79 -0.24 14.98
C GLY A 152 13.11 0.51 14.85
N MET A 153 14.03 0.00 14.04
CA MET A 153 15.29 0.67 13.72
C MET A 153 15.06 2.00 13.01
N ILE A 154 14.22 2.02 11.96
CA ILE A 154 13.94 3.23 11.17
C ILE A 154 13.32 4.33 12.03
N GLU A 155 12.25 4.00 12.75
CA GLU A 155 11.50 5.01 13.52
C GLU A 155 12.28 5.51 14.75
N GLU A 156 13.16 4.68 15.33
CA GLU A 156 14.07 5.14 16.38
C GLU A 156 15.10 6.13 15.81
N GLU A 157 15.66 5.85 14.64
CA GLU A 157 16.67 6.72 14.01
C GLU A 157 16.06 8.06 13.55
N LYS A 158 14.82 8.05 13.03
CA LYS A 158 14.07 9.24 12.61
C LYS A 158 13.72 10.18 13.77
N THR A 159 13.55 9.66 14.98
CA THR A 159 13.13 10.44 16.16
C THR A 159 14.30 10.87 17.04
N ARG A 160 15.54 10.69 16.58
CA ARG A 160 16.75 11.15 17.30
C ARG A 160 16.84 12.66 17.33
N ASP A 161 17.33 13.19 18.46
CA ASP A 161 17.67 14.61 18.62
C ASP A 161 18.80 15.04 17.66
N ASP A 162 19.67 14.09 17.29
CA ASP A 162 20.80 14.28 16.37
C ASP A 162 20.67 13.28 15.21
N PRO A 163 19.90 13.63 14.16
CA PRO A 163 19.72 12.77 13.00
C PRO A 163 21.00 12.69 12.15
N PRO A 164 21.19 11.61 11.37
CA PRO A 164 22.34 11.48 10.49
C PRO A 164 22.52 12.67 9.56
N GLU A 165 23.75 13.16 9.41
CA GLU A 165 24.07 14.26 8.49
C GLU A 165 23.59 13.91 7.06
N PRO A 166 22.91 14.82 6.35
CA PRO A 166 22.47 14.58 4.98
C PRO A 166 23.63 14.17 4.06
N GLY A 167 23.45 13.08 3.32
CA GLY A 167 24.48 12.51 2.44
C GLY A 167 25.55 11.67 3.14
N SER A 168 25.54 11.59 4.48
CA SER A 168 26.35 10.60 5.19
C SER A 168 25.91 9.17 4.85
N GLN A 169 26.81 8.20 5.05
CA GLN A 169 26.48 6.78 4.84
C GLN A 169 25.28 6.34 5.69
N ALA A 170 25.15 6.85 6.93
CA ALA A 170 24.02 6.54 7.80
C ALA A 170 22.71 7.15 7.29
N SER A 171 22.72 8.39 6.77
CA SER A 171 21.56 9.01 6.12
C SER A 171 21.10 8.23 4.90
N ILE A 172 22.05 7.78 4.06
CA ILE A 172 21.76 6.95 2.88
C ILE A 172 21.22 5.57 3.29
N ALA A 173 21.79 4.93 4.31
CA ALA A 173 21.32 3.65 4.81
C ALA A 173 19.89 3.76 5.36
N LEU A 174 19.57 4.82 6.12
CA LEU A 174 18.22 5.09 6.59
C LEU A 174 17.24 5.29 5.43
N PHE A 175 17.63 6.08 4.41
CA PHE A 175 16.83 6.27 3.19
C PHE A 175 16.52 4.94 2.50
N LEU A 176 17.52 4.08 2.29
CA LEU A 176 17.32 2.78 1.63
C LEU A 176 16.50 1.80 2.48
N ALA A 177 16.70 1.79 3.81
CA ALA A 177 15.91 1.00 4.73
C ALA A 177 14.42 1.38 4.68
N ASP A 178 14.13 2.67 4.58
CA ASP A 178 12.78 3.21 4.49
C ASP A 178 12.08 2.78 3.20
N TRP A 179 12.78 2.88 2.06
CA TRP A 179 12.29 2.36 0.78
C TRP A 179 12.11 0.84 0.78
N TRP A 180 13.03 0.08 1.39
CA TRP A 180 12.91 -1.38 1.51
C TRP A 180 11.63 -1.76 2.27
N ARG A 181 11.38 -1.14 3.43
CA ARG A 181 10.15 -1.35 4.21
C ARG A 181 8.91 -1.11 3.35
N SER A 182 8.83 0.04 2.67
CA SER A 182 7.65 0.37 1.86
C SER A 182 7.47 -0.60 0.69
N VAL A 183 8.53 -0.97 -0.02
CA VAL A 183 8.45 -1.94 -1.12
C VAL A 183 7.99 -3.31 -0.62
N GLN A 184 8.54 -3.80 0.50
CA GLN A 184 8.14 -5.08 1.08
C GLN A 184 6.67 -5.08 1.52
N PHE A 185 6.17 -3.96 2.05
CA PHE A 185 4.76 -3.82 2.41
C PHE A 185 3.84 -3.90 1.17
N HIS A 186 4.19 -3.19 0.09
CA HIS A 186 3.45 -3.25 -1.18
C HIS A 186 3.42 -4.66 -1.76
N ARG A 187 4.56 -5.37 -1.74
CA ARG A 187 4.66 -6.78 -2.18
C ARG A 187 3.81 -7.71 -1.32
N LEU A 188 3.79 -7.48 -0.01
CA LEU A 188 3.00 -8.24 0.94
C LEU A 188 1.50 -8.11 0.67
N VAL A 189 1.01 -6.88 0.50
CA VAL A 189 -0.40 -6.64 0.15
C VAL A 189 -0.74 -7.24 -1.22
N HIS A 190 0.14 -7.09 -2.23
CA HIS A 190 -0.05 -7.69 -3.55
C HIS A 190 -0.20 -9.22 -3.45
N ARG A 191 0.64 -9.87 -2.66
CA ARG A 191 0.59 -11.32 -2.45
C ARG A 191 -0.75 -11.75 -1.86
N GLU A 192 -1.25 -11.05 -0.85
CA GLU A 192 -2.55 -11.39 -0.24
C GLU A 192 -3.72 -11.10 -1.19
N MET A 193 -3.66 -10.01 -1.96
CA MET A 193 -4.63 -9.73 -3.03
C MET A 193 -4.69 -10.85 -4.07
N VAL A 194 -3.54 -11.35 -4.53
CA VAL A 194 -3.49 -12.46 -5.51
C VAL A 194 -3.96 -13.77 -4.88
N ARG A 195 -3.60 -14.02 -3.61
CA ARG A 195 -3.88 -15.29 -2.92
C ARG A 195 -5.33 -15.44 -2.50
N MET A 196 -5.93 -14.38 -1.95
CA MET A 196 -7.24 -14.42 -1.31
C MET A 196 -8.27 -13.53 -1.99
N GLY A 197 -7.82 -12.48 -2.69
CA GLY A 197 -8.70 -11.50 -3.31
C GLY A 197 -9.55 -10.73 -2.29
N LEU A 198 -10.50 -9.98 -2.83
CA LEU A 198 -11.57 -9.32 -2.09
C LEU A 198 -12.91 -9.94 -2.50
N PRO A 199 -13.98 -9.81 -1.68
CA PRO A 199 -15.29 -10.41 -1.96
C PRO A 199 -15.93 -9.92 -3.28
N ARG A 200 -15.49 -8.76 -3.78
CA ARG A 200 -15.90 -8.20 -5.07
C ARG A 200 -14.74 -7.42 -5.72
N PRO A 201 -14.78 -7.17 -7.04
CA PRO A 201 -13.77 -6.36 -7.72
C PRO A 201 -13.76 -4.92 -7.17
N MET A 202 -12.72 -4.57 -6.42
CA MET A 202 -12.53 -3.24 -5.83
C MET A 202 -11.09 -2.78 -6.06
N VAL A 203 -10.89 -1.47 -6.16
CA VAL A 203 -9.54 -0.89 -6.21
C VAL A 203 -8.90 -1.01 -4.84
N VAL A 204 -7.62 -1.36 -4.78
CA VAL A 204 -6.84 -1.30 -3.53
C VAL A 204 -5.75 -0.26 -3.69
N VAL A 205 -5.79 0.77 -2.84
CA VAL A 205 -4.75 1.80 -2.74
C VAL A 205 -3.83 1.38 -1.61
N ILE A 206 -2.53 1.33 -1.89
CA ILE A 206 -1.51 0.91 -0.91
C ILE A 206 -0.57 2.06 -0.70
N GLY A 207 -0.40 2.48 0.54
CA GLY A 207 0.36 3.66 0.87
C GLY A 207 1.11 3.54 2.19
N SER A 208 1.51 4.70 2.69
CA SER A 208 2.12 4.86 3.99
C SER A 208 1.61 6.16 4.62
N ARG A 209 1.30 6.09 5.91
CA ARG A 209 0.81 7.22 6.71
C ARG A 209 1.81 7.55 7.80
N ASP A 210 2.21 8.82 7.88
CA ASP A 210 3.17 9.33 8.86
C ASP A 210 4.51 8.58 8.89
N CYS A 211 4.85 7.84 7.84
CA CYS A 211 6.10 7.11 7.71
C CYS A 211 6.48 6.89 6.25
N GLY A 212 7.69 6.37 6.07
CA GLY A 212 8.19 6.01 4.75
C GLY A 212 8.54 7.19 3.85
N PRO A 213 9.09 6.90 2.67
CA PRO A 213 8.91 7.75 1.51
C PRO A 213 7.42 7.81 1.13
N PHE A 214 7.01 8.87 0.46
CA PHE A 214 5.68 8.94 -0.16
C PHE A 214 5.60 7.96 -1.34
N LEU A 215 5.20 6.72 -1.04
CA LEU A 215 5.03 5.63 -2.00
C LEU A 215 3.59 5.12 -1.93
N GLU A 216 2.78 5.62 -2.85
CA GLU A 216 1.43 5.12 -3.11
C GLU A 216 1.37 4.39 -4.45
N SER A 217 0.70 3.25 -4.45
CA SER A 217 0.41 2.44 -5.64
C SER A 217 -1.03 1.96 -5.59
N VAL A 218 -1.55 1.52 -6.74
CA VAL A 218 -2.94 1.10 -6.85
C VAL A 218 -3.05 -0.23 -7.59
N MET A 219 -3.94 -1.09 -7.10
CA MET A 219 -4.29 -2.35 -7.73
C MET A 219 -5.71 -2.24 -8.25
N VAL A 220 -5.85 -2.23 -9.56
CA VAL A 220 -7.15 -2.22 -10.24
C VAL A 220 -7.51 -3.66 -10.59
N PRO A 221 -8.69 -4.16 -10.15
CA PRO A 221 -9.11 -5.52 -10.45
C PRO A 221 -9.37 -5.68 -11.96
N ASP A 222 -9.19 -6.89 -12.49
CA ASP A 222 -9.61 -7.17 -13.87
C ASP A 222 -11.14 -7.08 -13.97
N ARG A 223 -11.62 -6.00 -14.58
CA ARG A 223 -13.06 -5.74 -14.78
C ARG A 223 -13.61 -6.41 -16.03
N ARG A 224 -12.82 -7.22 -16.73
CA ARG A 224 -13.36 -8.00 -17.85
C ARG A 224 -14.51 -8.84 -17.30
N PRO A 225 -15.73 -8.71 -17.87
CA PRO A 225 -16.79 -9.62 -17.51
C PRO A 225 -16.24 -11.04 -17.68
N PRO A 226 -16.44 -11.95 -16.71
CA PRO A 226 -15.98 -13.32 -16.85
C PRO A 226 -16.48 -13.75 -18.22
N ALA A 227 -15.57 -14.15 -19.11
CA ALA A 227 -15.93 -14.50 -20.47
C ALA A 227 -17.07 -15.50 -20.34
N SER A 228 -18.30 -15.03 -20.55
CA SER A 228 -19.48 -15.86 -20.40
C SER A 228 -19.13 -17.08 -21.22
N GLN A 229 -19.21 -18.25 -20.59
CA GLN A 229 -19.12 -19.51 -21.28
C GLN A 229 -20.33 -19.55 -22.22
N LEU A 230 -20.29 -18.77 -23.30
CA LEU A 230 -21.12 -18.79 -24.49
C LEU A 230 -20.69 -20.02 -25.31
N SER A 231 -20.42 -21.13 -24.63
CA SER A 231 -20.65 -22.45 -25.16
C SER A 231 -22.09 -22.81 -24.83
N SER A 232 -23.03 -22.04 -25.39
CA SER A 232 -24.37 -22.58 -25.56
C SER A 232 -24.26 -23.61 -26.68
N PRO A 233 -24.46 -24.91 -26.42
CA PRO A 233 -24.36 -25.94 -27.46
C PRO A 233 -25.44 -25.81 -28.54
N ALA A 234 -26.37 -24.86 -28.40
CA ALA A 234 -27.45 -24.62 -29.34
C ALA A 234 -27.02 -24.06 -30.71
N ALA A 235 -25.83 -23.45 -30.83
CA ALA A 235 -25.34 -22.96 -32.13
C ALA A 235 -24.87 -24.09 -33.06
N GLY A 236 -24.59 -25.30 -32.52
CA GLY A 236 -24.15 -26.45 -33.31
C GLY A 236 -25.28 -27.16 -34.08
N LEU A 237 -26.55 -26.97 -33.70
CA LEU A 237 -27.68 -27.56 -34.44
C LEU A 237 -28.33 -26.63 -35.46
N ALA A 238 -28.18 -25.31 -35.32
CA ALA A 238 -28.73 -24.36 -36.29
C ALA A 238 -27.87 -24.24 -37.57
N ALA A 239 -26.58 -24.59 -37.50
CA ALA A 239 -25.69 -24.60 -38.67
C ALA A 239 -25.87 -25.83 -39.59
N ALA A 240 -26.61 -26.86 -39.15
CA ALA A 240 -26.81 -28.09 -39.92
C ALA A 240 -28.11 -28.12 -40.76
N LEU A 241 -28.93 -27.06 -40.71
CA LEU A 241 -30.23 -27.00 -41.40
C LEU A 241 -30.42 -25.73 -42.25
N ALA A 242 -29.34 -25.05 -42.66
CA ALA A 242 -29.45 -23.97 -43.63
C ALA A 242 -29.65 -24.55 -45.06
N PRO A 243 -30.82 -24.36 -45.71
CA PRO A 243 -30.95 -24.67 -47.13
C PRO A 243 -30.12 -23.69 -47.96
N GLU A 244 -29.49 -24.25 -48.99
CA GLU A 244 -28.66 -23.58 -49.97
C GLU A 244 -29.32 -22.32 -50.55
N ARG A 245 -28.49 -21.30 -50.72
CA ARG A 245 -28.77 -20.01 -51.33
C ARG A 245 -29.34 -20.16 -52.75
N SER A 246 -30.38 -19.38 -53.05
CA SER A 246 -30.59 -18.82 -54.39
C SER A 246 -30.37 -17.30 -54.36
N PRO A 247 -29.79 -16.72 -55.42
CA PRO A 247 -29.36 -15.33 -55.47
C PRO A 247 -30.44 -14.39 -56.04
N GLU A 248 -30.12 -13.10 -56.00
CA GLU A 248 -30.77 -11.98 -56.71
C GLU A 248 -32.11 -11.47 -56.17
N TRP A 249 -32.02 -10.38 -55.39
CA TRP A 249 -32.72 -9.15 -55.75
C TRP A 249 -32.10 -7.94 -55.02
N SER A 250 -31.44 -7.06 -55.76
CA SER A 250 -31.15 -5.69 -55.34
C SER A 250 -32.25 -4.77 -55.86
N PRO A 251 -32.79 -3.86 -55.04
CA PRO A 251 -33.14 -2.56 -55.60
C PRO A 251 -32.65 -1.40 -54.74
N GLU A 252 -32.04 -0.47 -55.47
CA GLU A 252 -32.28 0.97 -55.43
C GLU A 252 -31.94 1.77 -54.16
N ARG A 253 -30.82 2.49 -54.33
CA ARG A 253 -30.54 3.81 -53.77
C ARG A 253 -31.76 4.73 -53.81
N LEU A 254 -32.07 5.37 -52.69
CA LEU A 254 -32.67 6.70 -52.63
C LEU A 254 -32.15 7.46 -51.39
N PRO A 255 -32.24 8.81 -51.37
CA PRO A 255 -31.08 9.67 -51.21
C PRO A 255 -30.92 10.30 -49.81
N GLU A 256 -29.73 10.88 -49.63
CA GLU A 256 -29.32 11.76 -48.54
C GLU A 256 -30.33 12.88 -48.24
N ARG A 257 -30.69 13.02 -46.97
CA ARG A 257 -31.23 14.25 -46.38
C ARG A 257 -30.47 14.57 -45.09
N SER A 258 -29.52 15.49 -45.21
CA SER A 258 -29.25 16.53 -44.22
C SER A 258 -30.06 17.79 -44.61
N PRO A 259 -30.15 18.88 -43.83
CA PRO A 259 -29.61 19.18 -42.50
C PRO A 259 -30.67 19.77 -41.53
N GLU A 260 -30.29 20.09 -40.28
CA GLU A 260 -30.71 21.26 -39.46
C GLU A 260 -30.27 21.00 -38.01
N ARG A 261 -29.19 21.63 -37.51
CA ARG A 261 -29.11 23.01 -37.01
C ARG A 261 -30.17 23.31 -35.95
N SER A 262 -29.81 23.16 -34.68
CA SER A 262 -30.40 23.96 -33.60
C SER A 262 -29.40 24.12 -32.47
N ALA A 263 -28.93 25.37 -32.35
CA ALA A 263 -28.31 25.92 -31.16
C ALA A 263 -29.39 26.16 -30.09
N GLY A 264 -29.02 26.08 -28.82
CA GLY A 264 -29.89 26.47 -27.71
C GLY A 264 -29.36 25.93 -26.39
N LEU A 265 -28.56 26.75 -25.70
CA LEU A 265 -28.97 27.49 -24.49
C LEU A 265 -28.69 26.70 -23.21
N ALA A 266 -27.59 27.09 -22.56
CA ALA A 266 -27.39 26.90 -21.13
C ALA A 266 -28.39 27.74 -20.33
N PRO A 267 -28.77 27.28 -19.13
CA PRO A 267 -29.04 28.19 -18.03
C PRO A 267 -28.11 27.94 -16.84
N ALA A 268 -27.68 29.06 -16.27
CA ALA A 268 -26.90 29.19 -15.05
C ALA A 268 -27.64 28.63 -13.83
N LEU A 269 -26.88 28.01 -12.92
CA LEU A 269 -27.32 27.67 -11.57
C LEU A 269 -26.86 28.76 -10.59
N PRO A 270 -27.72 29.21 -9.65
CA PRO A 270 -27.35 30.17 -8.63
C PRO A 270 -26.72 29.52 -7.39
N ALA A 271 -26.08 30.41 -6.62
CA ALA A 271 -25.23 30.21 -5.48
C ALA A 271 -25.93 29.75 -4.18
N SER A 272 -25.06 29.31 -3.25
CA SER A 272 -25.16 29.43 -1.79
C SER A 272 -26.09 28.47 -1.05
N LEU A 273 -25.48 27.51 -0.37
CA LEU A 273 -26.06 26.84 0.81
C LEU A 273 -25.20 27.20 2.03
N GLU A 274 -25.83 27.90 2.96
CA GLU A 274 -25.34 28.14 4.32
C GLU A 274 -25.31 26.80 5.08
N ILE A 275 -24.17 26.47 5.67
CA ILE A 275 -24.04 25.34 6.60
C ILE A 275 -24.34 25.88 8.00
N VAL A 276 -25.37 25.33 8.62
CA VAL A 276 -25.72 25.48 10.03
C VAL A 276 -24.84 24.51 10.81
N GLU A 277 -24.01 25.02 11.73
CA GLU A 277 -23.31 24.22 12.73
C GLU A 277 -24.33 23.67 13.74
N GLU A 278 -24.53 22.35 13.76
CA GLU A 278 -25.31 21.67 14.79
C GLU A 278 -24.36 21.06 15.83
N GLN A 279 -24.39 21.68 17.01
CA GLN A 279 -23.72 21.26 18.24
C GLN A 279 -24.37 19.96 18.75
N SER A 280 -23.61 18.85 18.79
CA SER A 280 -24.05 17.60 19.41
C SER A 280 -23.39 17.42 20.78
N ASP A 281 -24.23 17.49 21.82
CA ASP A 281 -23.93 17.25 23.22
C ASP A 281 -23.65 15.76 23.48
N GLY A 282 -22.59 15.51 24.25
CA GLY A 282 -22.12 14.18 24.61
C GLY A 282 -22.95 13.46 25.67
N ALA A 283 -22.86 12.12 25.65
CA ALA A 283 -23.23 11.25 26.76
C ALA A 283 -22.18 10.13 26.93
N PRO A 284 -21.93 9.67 28.17
CA PRO A 284 -20.74 8.90 28.54
C PRO A 284 -20.86 7.41 28.21
N MET A 285 -19.77 6.85 27.70
CA MET A 285 -19.61 5.45 27.32
C MET A 285 -19.31 4.58 28.55
N ALA A 286 -20.02 3.45 28.67
CA ALA A 286 -19.86 2.48 29.75
C ALA A 286 -18.71 1.49 29.47
N ASP A 287 -18.02 1.12 30.54
CA ASP A 287 -16.78 0.32 30.59
C ASP A 287 -17.06 -1.19 30.41
N PRO A 288 -16.52 -1.89 29.38
CA PRO A 288 -16.64 -3.34 29.28
C PRO A 288 -15.49 -4.09 29.96
N ALA A 289 -15.87 -5.11 30.73
CA ALA A 289 -15.04 -5.97 31.56
C ALA A 289 -13.92 -6.73 30.80
N PRO A 290 -12.82 -7.11 31.50
CA PRO A 290 -11.66 -7.73 30.87
C PRO A 290 -11.90 -9.18 30.43
N VAL A 291 -11.61 -9.46 29.16
CA VAL A 291 -11.54 -10.81 28.60
C VAL A 291 -10.23 -11.47 29.02
N ARG A 292 -10.32 -12.66 29.64
CA ARG A 292 -9.17 -13.51 29.96
C ARG A 292 -8.79 -14.35 28.75
N LEU A 293 -7.59 -14.16 28.22
CA LEU A 293 -6.98 -15.05 27.23
C LEU A 293 -6.20 -16.18 27.92
N ASN A 294 -6.41 -17.40 27.44
CA ASN A 294 -5.78 -18.63 27.92
C ASN A 294 -4.38 -18.82 27.32
N ALA A 295 -3.42 -19.12 28.21
CA ALA A 295 -2.20 -19.93 28.10
C ALA A 295 -1.21 -19.76 26.90
N PRO A 296 0.10 -19.88 27.16
CA PRO A 296 1.15 -19.31 26.30
C PRO A 296 1.64 -20.27 25.20
N ILE A 297 2.01 -19.68 24.06
CA ILE A 297 2.84 -20.32 23.03
C ILE A 297 4.30 -20.14 23.46
N ASP A 298 5.02 -21.26 23.53
CA ASP A 298 6.42 -21.35 23.96
C ASP A 298 7.36 -20.79 22.89
N LEU A 299 7.71 -19.50 23.01
CA LEU A 299 8.71 -18.79 22.23
C LEU A 299 9.99 -18.58 23.06
N HIS A 300 10.78 -19.64 23.22
CA HIS A 300 12.21 -19.52 23.53
C HIS A 300 12.98 -20.06 22.31
N ARG A 301 13.80 -19.28 21.61
CA ARG A 301 15.03 -18.67 22.14
C ARG A 301 15.47 -17.48 21.28
N PHE A 302 15.35 -16.28 21.81
CA PHE A 302 16.48 -15.41 22.15
C PHE A 302 15.95 -14.39 23.14
N SER A 303 16.15 -14.65 24.43
CA SER A 303 15.73 -13.69 25.46
C SER A 303 16.63 -12.45 25.38
N ALA A 304 16.04 -11.25 25.44
CA ALA A 304 16.78 -10.00 25.59
C ALA A 304 17.77 -10.04 26.77
N VAL A 305 17.54 -10.91 27.76
CA VAL A 305 18.44 -11.17 28.89
C VAL A 305 19.69 -11.96 28.46
N GLU A 306 19.60 -12.90 27.52
CA GLU A 306 20.76 -13.63 26.97
C GLU A 306 21.63 -12.74 26.09
N LEU A 307 21.02 -11.81 25.34
CA LEU A 307 21.75 -10.79 24.57
C LEU A 307 22.50 -9.84 25.51
N ARG A 308 21.85 -9.37 26.58
CA ARG A 308 22.49 -8.54 27.63
C ARG A 308 23.58 -9.29 28.39
N ARG A 309 23.41 -10.59 28.67
CA ARG A 309 24.41 -11.42 29.37
C ARG A 309 25.65 -11.69 28.49
N LYS A 310 25.48 -11.87 27.18
CA LYS A 310 26.61 -11.97 26.24
C LYS A 310 27.35 -10.64 26.06
N LEU A 311 26.65 -9.52 26.16
CA LEU A 311 27.26 -8.18 26.11
C LEU A 311 27.96 -7.80 27.44
N ALA A 312 27.43 -8.23 28.58
CA ALA A 312 28.03 -7.98 29.90
C ALA A 312 29.28 -8.85 30.18
N ALA A 313 29.41 -10.01 29.53
CA ALA A 313 30.59 -10.85 29.65
C ALA A 313 31.80 -10.37 28.79
N ALA A 314 31.63 -9.30 28.01
CA ALA A 314 32.62 -8.79 27.07
C ALA A 314 33.30 -7.47 27.49
N GLY A 315 33.02 -6.95 28.69
CA GLY A 315 33.61 -5.68 29.12
C GLY A 315 33.67 -5.56 30.63
N GLU A 316 34.86 -5.76 31.19
CA GLU A 316 35.22 -5.17 32.47
C GLU A 316 35.15 -3.63 32.33
N GLU A 317 34.25 -3.05 33.14
CA GLU A 317 34.32 -1.76 33.83
C GLU A 317 35.05 -0.58 33.12
N GLU A 318 34.28 0.26 32.42
CA GLU A 318 34.55 1.70 32.33
C GLU A 318 33.22 2.46 32.03
N ALA A 319 33.13 3.72 32.48
CA ALA A 319 31.93 4.56 32.57
C ALA A 319 30.95 4.46 31.37
N PRO A 320 29.62 4.63 31.57
CA PRO A 320 28.65 4.45 30.50
C PRO A 320 28.93 5.45 29.36
N PRO A 321 29.33 4.98 28.16
CA PRO A 321 29.53 5.86 27.04
C PRO A 321 28.17 6.41 26.55
N PRO A 322 28.16 7.55 25.84
CA PRO A 322 26.95 8.05 25.20
C PRO A 322 26.31 6.93 24.38
N LYS A 323 24.97 6.82 24.46
CA LYS A 323 24.19 5.76 23.81
C LYS A 323 24.40 5.81 22.28
N THR A 324 25.41 5.09 21.81
CA THR A 324 25.71 4.94 20.38
C THR A 324 24.57 4.15 19.75
N SER A 325 23.89 4.73 18.75
CA SER A 325 22.72 4.13 18.10
C SER A 325 23.09 2.81 17.43
N LEU A 326 22.11 1.95 17.15
CA LEU A 326 22.38 0.72 16.41
C LEU A 326 22.97 1.06 15.02
N PHE A 327 22.44 2.07 14.32
CA PHE A 327 23.07 2.62 13.11
C PHE A 327 24.46 3.17 13.44
N GLY A 328 24.63 4.01 14.45
CA GLY A 328 25.93 4.51 14.88
C GLY A 328 26.95 3.40 15.16
N ARG A 329 26.53 2.23 15.67
CA ARG A 329 27.41 1.07 15.92
C ARG A 329 27.65 0.23 14.67
N LEU A 330 26.65 0.09 13.80
CA LEU A 330 26.77 -0.57 12.50
C LEU A 330 27.66 0.27 11.55
N PHE A 331 27.70 1.60 11.71
CA PHE A 331 28.38 2.53 10.81
C PHE A 331 29.62 3.22 11.38
N ALA A 332 29.91 3.17 12.69
CA ALA A 332 31.15 3.73 13.27
C ALA A 332 32.39 2.84 13.09
N ARG A 333 32.27 1.63 12.49
CA ARG A 333 33.41 0.80 12.11
C ARG A 333 33.88 1.17 10.70
N ARG A 334 34.55 2.32 10.54
CA ARG A 334 35.51 2.59 9.45
C ARG A 334 36.36 3.81 9.75
#